data_AF-Q6LKI1-F1
#
_entry.id   AF-Q6LKI1-F1
#
_cell.length_a   1.000
_cell.length_b   1.000
_cell.length_c   1.000
_cell.angle_alpha   90.00
_cell.angle_beta   90.00
_cell.angle_gamma   90.00
#
_symmetry.space_group_name_H-M   'P 1'
#
loop_
_entity.id
_entity.type
_entity.pdbx_description
1 polymer ?
#
loop_
_entity_poly.entity_id
_entity_poly.type
_entity_poly.pdbx_seq_one_letter_code
_entity_poly.pdbx_strand_id
1 'polypeptide(L)'
;MIVIFVHGWSVTDTNTYGLLPEAIVKQANLYGLDIDIKHLWLGRYISFNDTVNMGDIIRAFDRALRDVIPEGDDIGEFSCITHSTGGPVVREWLDRYYGSTHLAQSPLRHLIMLAPANHGSPLAALGKQRVGRIKAWFDDVEPGQLILNWLSLGCQQQIDLSSAYLDYQPADNCFYPFVLTGQTIDKKLYDFVNSYLTEPGSDGVVRVSGANMNFTMVKFVESEVTDTVVHGTEELNVNLLKLVDVPNLSLSV
;
A
#
# COMPACT_ATOMS: atom_id res chain seq x y z
N MET A 1 -7.41 -23.88 5.26
CA MET A 1 -7.40 -22.60 4.51
C MET A 1 -5.96 -22.18 4.26
N ILE A 2 -5.69 -21.48 3.16
CA ILE A 2 -4.33 -20.99 2.86
C ILE A 2 -4.17 -19.55 3.32
N VAL A 3 -3.07 -19.26 4.02
CA VAL A 3 -2.66 -17.90 4.39
C VAL A 3 -1.29 -17.62 3.77
N ILE A 4 -1.23 -16.60 2.92
CA ILE A 4 -0.01 -16.16 2.25
C ILE A 4 0.56 -14.95 2.97
N PHE A 5 1.83 -15.02 3.34
CA PHE A 5 2.62 -13.87 3.75
C PHE A 5 3.36 -13.28 2.55
N VAL A 6 2.95 -12.08 2.14
CA VAL A 6 3.60 -11.33 1.06
C VAL A 6 4.61 -10.38 1.66
N HIS A 7 5.88 -10.79 1.58
CA HIS A 7 7.01 -10.03 2.08
C HIS A 7 7.26 -8.79 1.24
N GLY A 8 7.61 -7.70 1.90
CA GLY A 8 7.89 -6.41 1.28
C GLY A 8 9.12 -6.42 0.37
N TRP A 9 9.39 -5.24 -0.19
CA TRP A 9 10.54 -5.01 -1.05
C TRP A 9 11.87 -5.29 -0.32
N SER A 10 12.85 -5.85 -1.03
CA SER A 10 14.19 -6.22 -0.52
C SER A 10 14.26 -7.30 0.58
N VAL A 11 13.14 -7.90 0.99
CA VAL A 11 13.16 -8.96 1.99
C VAL A 11 13.72 -10.26 1.41
N THR A 12 14.84 -10.71 1.97
CA THR A 12 15.46 -12.00 1.61
C THR A 12 15.24 -13.09 2.66
N ASP A 13 14.66 -12.75 3.82
CA ASP A 13 14.45 -13.66 4.96
C ASP A 13 12.99 -13.60 5.47
N THR A 14 12.41 -14.77 5.75
CA THR A 14 11.08 -14.92 6.36
C THR A 14 10.97 -14.35 7.76
N ASN A 15 12.10 -14.15 8.46
CA ASN A 15 12.16 -13.59 9.81
C ASN A 15 11.60 -12.17 9.91
N THR A 16 11.31 -11.50 8.80
CA THR A 16 10.65 -10.18 8.78
C THR A 16 9.30 -10.17 9.52
N TYR A 17 8.56 -11.29 9.51
CA TYR A 17 7.32 -11.43 10.29
C TYR A 17 7.53 -12.00 11.70
N GLY A 18 8.78 -12.24 12.11
CA GLY A 18 9.11 -12.89 13.37
C GLY A 18 8.35 -14.21 13.53
N LEU A 19 7.75 -14.40 14.70
CA LEU A 19 6.98 -15.59 15.06
C LEU A 19 5.48 -15.49 14.72
N LEU A 20 5.08 -14.47 13.93
CA LEU A 20 3.67 -14.25 13.60
C LEU A 20 3.03 -15.44 12.87
N PRO A 21 3.68 -16.07 11.86
CA PRO A 21 3.10 -17.23 11.19
C PRO A 21 2.81 -18.40 12.16
N GLU A 22 3.76 -18.75 13.02
CA GLU A 22 3.62 -19.83 14.00
C GLU A 22 2.56 -19.50 15.06
N ALA A 23 2.52 -18.23 15.50
CA ALA A 23 1.50 -17.75 16.43
C ALA A 23 0.10 -17.89 15.83
N ILE A 24 -0.09 -17.54 14.55
CA ILE A 24 -1.36 -17.67 13.86
C ILE A 24 -1.79 -19.13 13.76
N VAL A 25 -0.92 -20.04 13.30
CA VAL A 25 -1.24 -21.47 13.22
C VAL A 25 -1.63 -22.03 14.60
N LYS A 26 -0.86 -21.67 15.64
CA LYS A 26 -1.15 -22.10 17.01
C LYS A 26 -2.51 -21.59 17.51
N GLN A 27 -2.84 -20.33 17.26
CA GLN A 27 -4.13 -19.76 17.67
C GLN A 27 -5.29 -20.32 16.84
N ALA A 28 -5.11 -20.49 15.53
CA ALA A 28 -6.13 -21.01 14.62
C ALA A 28 -6.63 -22.41 15.02
N ASN A 29 -5.72 -23.27 15.49
CA ASN A 29 -6.07 -24.59 16.02
C ASN A 29 -7.06 -24.51 17.21
N LEU A 30 -7.01 -23.45 18.02
CA LEU A 30 -7.96 -23.24 19.13
C LEU A 30 -9.38 -22.92 18.63
N TYR A 31 -9.49 -22.42 17.40
CA TYR A 31 -10.75 -22.13 16.72
C TYR A 31 -11.17 -23.25 15.75
N GLY A 32 -10.46 -24.39 15.73
CA GLY A 32 -10.73 -25.49 14.81
C GLY A 32 -10.42 -25.18 13.34
N LEU A 33 -9.56 -24.20 13.08
CA LEU A 33 -9.13 -23.81 11.74
C LEU A 33 -7.78 -24.45 11.43
N ASP A 34 -7.74 -25.24 10.36
CA ASP A 34 -6.50 -25.74 9.78
C ASP A 34 -5.94 -24.70 8.80
N ILE A 35 -4.74 -24.19 9.08
CA ILE A 35 -4.08 -23.13 8.31
C ILE A 35 -2.80 -23.67 7.66
N ASP A 36 -2.74 -23.59 6.35
CA ASP A 36 -1.52 -23.80 5.56
C ASP A 36 -0.86 -22.44 5.28
N ILE A 37 0.34 -22.23 5.83
CA ILE A 37 1.12 -21.01 5.63
C ILE A 37 1.96 -21.14 4.37
N LYS A 38 1.86 -20.15 3.48
CA LYS A 38 2.78 -19.94 2.35
C LYS A 38 3.45 -18.58 2.44
N HIS A 39 4.60 -18.45 1.80
CA HIS A 39 5.34 -17.19 1.72
C HIS A 39 5.61 -16.82 0.27
N LEU A 40 5.48 -15.53 -0.03
CA LEU A 40 5.78 -14.95 -1.33
C LEU A 40 6.69 -13.74 -1.12
N TRP A 41 7.85 -13.73 -1.76
CA TRP A 41 8.84 -12.65 -1.64
C TRP A 41 8.83 -11.78 -2.87
N LEU A 42 8.37 -10.53 -2.76
CA LEU A 42 8.37 -9.61 -3.89
C LEU A 42 9.78 -9.38 -4.45
N GLY A 43 10.80 -9.33 -3.58
CA GLY A 43 12.19 -9.20 -3.98
C GLY A 43 12.78 -10.39 -4.76
N ARG A 44 12.18 -11.59 -4.68
CA ARG A 44 12.64 -12.75 -5.50
C ARG A 44 12.20 -12.66 -6.95
N TYR A 45 11.19 -11.85 -7.26
CA TYR A 45 10.58 -11.77 -8.58
C TYR A 45 11.07 -10.56 -9.38
N ILE A 46 12.09 -9.86 -8.87
CA ILE A 46 12.50 -8.56 -9.38
C ILE A 46 14.02 -8.51 -9.47
N SER A 47 14.53 -8.19 -10.66
CA SER A 47 15.92 -7.79 -10.84
C SER A 47 16.14 -6.39 -10.28
N PHE A 48 17.30 -6.13 -9.68
CA PHE A 48 17.81 -4.83 -9.19
C PHE A 48 18.01 -3.79 -10.31
N ASN A 49 16.97 -3.56 -11.11
CA ASN A 49 16.98 -2.74 -12.31
C ASN A 49 15.99 -1.60 -12.11
N ASP A 50 16.48 -0.37 -12.26
CA ASP A 50 15.71 0.87 -12.13
C ASP A 50 14.52 0.98 -13.09
N THR A 51 14.43 0.12 -14.10
CA THR A 51 13.31 0.09 -15.06
C THR A 51 12.11 -0.74 -14.61
N VAL A 52 12.21 -1.50 -13.53
CA VAL A 52 11.07 -2.31 -13.03
C VAL A 52 10.00 -1.37 -12.48
N ASN A 53 8.80 -1.46 -13.03
CA ASN A 53 7.64 -0.68 -12.60
C ASN A 53 6.60 -1.56 -11.89
N MET A 54 5.57 -0.92 -11.30
CA MET A 54 4.53 -1.64 -10.57
C MET A 54 3.85 -2.73 -11.43
N GLY A 55 3.54 -2.46 -12.70
CA GLY A 55 2.93 -3.44 -13.59
C GLY A 55 3.79 -4.69 -13.82
N ASP A 56 5.12 -4.57 -13.81
CA ASP A 56 6.03 -5.73 -13.85
C ASP A 56 5.89 -6.59 -12.59
N ILE A 57 5.85 -5.94 -11.42
CA ILE A 57 5.67 -6.61 -10.12
C ILE A 57 4.34 -7.37 -10.11
N ILE A 58 3.26 -6.75 -10.58
CA ILE A 58 1.93 -7.35 -10.55
C ILE A 58 1.85 -8.61 -11.41
N ARG A 59 2.47 -8.59 -12.60
CA ARG A 59 2.56 -9.79 -13.46
C ARG A 59 3.37 -10.90 -12.82
N ALA A 60 4.48 -10.55 -12.17
CA ALA A 60 5.32 -11.53 -11.51
C ALA A 60 4.65 -12.08 -10.23
N PHE A 61 3.91 -11.24 -9.51
CA PHE A 61 3.11 -11.61 -8.35
C PHE A 61 1.97 -12.56 -8.73
N ASP A 62 1.22 -12.29 -9.81
CA ASP A 62 0.20 -13.21 -10.33
C ASP A 62 0.79 -14.58 -10.67
N ARG A 63 1.93 -14.59 -11.38
CA ARG A 63 2.62 -15.84 -11.70
C ARG A 63 3.04 -16.59 -10.45
N ALA A 64 3.58 -15.89 -9.47
CA ALA A 64 4.01 -16.47 -8.20
C ALA A 64 2.84 -17.09 -7.43
N LEU A 65 1.66 -16.45 -7.41
CA LEU A 65 0.47 -17.04 -6.81
C LEU A 65 0.08 -18.34 -7.50
N ARG A 66 0.06 -18.37 -8.84
CA ARG A 66 -0.24 -19.61 -9.60
C ARG A 66 0.73 -20.74 -9.31
N ASP A 67 2.00 -20.43 -9.07
CA ASP A 67 3.02 -21.43 -8.74
C ASP A 67 2.92 -21.92 -7.28
N VAL A 68 2.53 -21.04 -6.34
CA VAL A 68 2.53 -21.33 -4.88
C VAL A 68 1.21 -21.95 -4.41
N ILE A 69 0.10 -21.56 -5.01
CA ILE A 69 -1.26 -22.01 -4.66
C ILE A 69 -2.08 -22.36 -5.90
N PRO A 70 -1.66 -23.36 -6.70
CA PRO A 70 -2.41 -23.76 -7.88
C PRO A 70 -3.75 -24.41 -7.52
N GLU A 71 -4.80 -24.04 -8.25
CA GLU A 71 -6.09 -24.73 -8.28
C GLU A 71 -6.47 -24.99 -9.74
N GLY A 72 -5.95 -26.09 -10.30
CA GLY A 72 -6.01 -26.34 -11.74
C GLY A 72 -5.18 -25.32 -12.51
N ASP A 73 -5.82 -24.62 -13.46
CA ASP A 73 -5.20 -23.51 -14.22
C ASP A 73 -5.31 -22.16 -13.49
N ASP A 74 -6.04 -22.12 -12.36
CA ASP A 74 -6.36 -20.93 -11.58
C ASP A 74 -5.55 -20.82 -10.27
N ILE A 75 -5.72 -19.70 -9.59
CA ILE A 75 -5.16 -19.42 -8.26
C ILE A 75 -6.18 -19.88 -7.23
N GLY A 76 -5.76 -20.75 -6.30
CA GLY A 76 -6.63 -21.24 -5.23
C GLY A 76 -7.04 -20.16 -4.23
N GLU A 77 -8.16 -20.36 -3.56
CA GLU A 77 -8.65 -19.40 -2.56
C GLU A 77 -7.65 -19.20 -1.40
N PHE A 78 -7.39 -17.94 -1.02
CA PHE A 78 -6.43 -17.61 0.02
C PHE A 78 -6.77 -16.35 0.82
N SER A 79 -6.13 -16.23 1.98
CA SER A 79 -6.03 -14.99 2.76
C SER A 79 -4.60 -14.47 2.72
N CYS A 80 -4.41 -13.15 2.73
CA CYS A 80 -3.12 -12.51 2.59
C CYS A 80 -2.78 -11.66 3.82
N ILE A 81 -1.57 -11.83 4.34
CA ILE A 81 -0.94 -10.92 5.29
C ILE A 81 0.24 -10.27 4.60
N THR A 82 0.29 -8.95 4.60
CA THR A 82 1.35 -8.21 3.90
C THR A 82 1.84 -7.04 4.72
N HIS A 83 3.03 -6.55 4.40
CA HIS A 83 3.67 -5.43 5.09
C HIS A 83 4.14 -4.37 4.11
N SER A 84 4.03 -3.10 4.49
CA SER A 84 4.57 -1.96 3.76
C SER A 84 4.13 -1.98 2.28
N THR A 85 5.07 -1.93 1.33
CA THR A 85 4.83 -1.97 -0.13
C THR A 85 3.97 -3.14 -0.59
N GLY A 86 3.94 -4.25 0.15
CA GLY A 86 3.13 -5.40 -0.25
C GLY A 86 1.62 -5.14 -0.20
N GLY A 87 1.14 -4.24 0.66
CA GLY A 87 -0.27 -3.82 0.68
C GLY A 87 -0.72 -3.23 -0.66
N PRO A 88 -0.07 -2.15 -1.12
CA PRO A 88 -0.32 -1.59 -2.44
C PRO A 88 -0.13 -2.58 -3.60
N VAL A 89 0.85 -3.48 -3.53
CA VAL A 89 1.04 -4.52 -4.56
C VAL A 89 -0.15 -5.47 -4.65
N VAL A 90 -0.63 -6.00 -3.52
CA VAL A 90 -1.78 -6.91 -3.51
C VAL A 90 -3.06 -6.19 -3.97
N ARG A 91 -3.24 -4.92 -3.57
CA ARG A 91 -4.36 -4.09 -4.04
C ARG A 91 -4.34 -3.87 -5.54
N GLU A 92 -3.17 -3.54 -6.10
CA GLU A 92 -3.02 -3.32 -7.53
C GLU A 92 -3.20 -4.64 -8.31
N TRP A 93 -2.76 -5.77 -7.78
CA TRP A 93 -3.06 -7.07 -8.38
C TRP A 93 -4.57 -7.34 -8.41
N LEU A 94 -5.26 -7.07 -7.29
CA LEU A 94 -6.71 -7.23 -7.21
C LEU A 94 -7.46 -6.33 -8.20
N ASP A 95 -7.07 -5.06 -8.30
CA ASP A 95 -7.67 -4.10 -9.23
C ASP A 95 -7.43 -4.47 -10.69
N ARG A 96 -6.19 -4.80 -11.05
CA ARG A 96 -5.80 -5.16 -12.40
C ARG A 96 -6.51 -6.40 -12.96
N TYR A 97 -6.69 -7.43 -12.14
CA TYR A 97 -7.24 -8.72 -12.60
C TYR A 97 -8.73 -8.89 -12.37
N TYR A 98 -9.30 -8.21 -11.37
CA TYR A 98 -10.70 -8.37 -10.98
C TYR A 98 -11.46 -7.04 -11.00
N GLY A 99 -10.84 -5.95 -10.53
CA GLY A 99 -11.48 -4.65 -10.39
C GLY A 99 -12.67 -4.70 -9.43
N SER A 100 -13.43 -3.61 -9.37
CA SER A 100 -14.67 -3.55 -8.56
C SER A 100 -15.77 -4.49 -9.08
N THR A 101 -15.81 -4.73 -10.40
CA THR A 101 -16.90 -5.44 -11.07
C THR A 101 -16.78 -6.97 -11.02
N HIS A 102 -15.57 -7.53 -10.92
CA HIS A 102 -15.35 -8.97 -10.82
C HIS A 102 -14.78 -9.37 -9.46
N LEU A 103 -14.89 -8.52 -8.45
CA LEU A 103 -14.31 -8.73 -7.12
C LEU A 103 -14.72 -10.07 -6.49
N ALA A 104 -15.98 -10.50 -6.62
CA ALA A 104 -16.46 -11.78 -6.11
C ALA A 104 -15.73 -13.01 -6.71
N GLN A 105 -15.17 -12.87 -7.92
CA GLN A 105 -14.39 -13.90 -8.62
C GLN A 105 -12.95 -13.96 -8.11
N SER A 106 -12.51 -12.99 -7.30
CA SER A 106 -11.17 -13.01 -6.74
C SER A 106 -10.99 -14.18 -5.77
N PRO A 107 -9.86 -14.90 -5.81
CA PRO A 107 -9.51 -15.90 -4.82
C PRO A 107 -9.04 -15.29 -3.50
N LEU A 108 -8.81 -13.97 -3.44
CA LEU A 108 -8.40 -13.28 -2.22
C LEU A 108 -9.60 -12.96 -1.33
N ARG A 109 -9.69 -13.59 -0.15
CA ARG A 109 -10.81 -13.39 0.80
C ARG A 109 -10.52 -12.37 1.89
N HIS A 110 -9.32 -12.41 2.47
CA HIS A 110 -8.93 -11.48 3.52
C HIS A 110 -7.60 -10.84 3.15
N LEU A 111 -7.50 -9.53 3.28
CA LEU A 111 -6.26 -8.78 3.06
C LEU A 111 -5.90 -8.01 4.33
N ILE A 112 -4.96 -8.55 5.10
CA ILE A 112 -4.45 -7.92 6.32
C ILE A 112 -3.16 -7.20 5.98
N MET A 113 -3.18 -5.87 6.07
CA MET A 113 -2.06 -5.01 5.73
C MET A 113 -1.44 -4.42 6.99
N LEU A 114 -0.16 -4.71 7.20
CA LEU A 114 0.66 -4.14 8.26
C LEU A 114 1.39 -2.90 7.72
N ALA A 115 1.08 -1.72 8.24
CA ALA A 115 1.70 -0.45 7.83
C ALA A 115 1.77 -0.22 6.28
N PRO A 116 0.66 -0.40 5.52
CA PRO A 116 0.69 -0.25 4.06
C PRO A 116 0.85 1.21 3.63
N ALA A 117 1.61 1.45 2.57
CA ALA A 117 1.73 2.77 1.93
C ALA A 117 0.58 3.03 0.92
N ASN A 118 -0.67 2.90 1.36
CA ASN A 118 -1.86 2.91 0.49
C ASN A 118 -2.08 4.22 -0.27
N HIS A 119 -1.67 5.35 0.31
CA HIS A 119 -1.66 6.68 -0.31
C HIS A 119 -0.25 7.27 -0.37
N GLY A 120 0.76 6.39 -0.36
CA GLY A 120 2.15 6.75 -0.51
C GLY A 120 2.82 7.15 0.79
N SER A 121 4.09 7.52 0.64
CA SER A 121 4.98 7.88 1.74
C SER A 121 5.86 9.07 1.33
N PRO A 122 6.26 9.92 2.29
CA PRO A 122 7.23 10.98 2.05
C PRO A 122 8.64 10.45 1.74
N LEU A 123 8.84 9.13 1.73
CA LEU A 123 10.15 8.50 1.60
C LEU A 123 10.85 8.84 0.28
N ALA A 124 10.09 9.03 -0.80
CA ALA A 124 10.64 9.40 -2.10
C ALA A 124 11.10 10.86 -2.20
N ALA A 125 10.67 11.74 -1.29
CA ALA A 125 11.11 13.14 -1.23
C ALA A 125 12.50 13.30 -0.56
N LEU A 126 13.11 12.20 -0.11
CA LEU A 126 14.41 12.22 0.56
C LEU A 126 15.54 12.37 -0.50
N GLY A 127 16.12 13.57 -0.58
CA GLY A 127 17.15 13.93 -1.59
C GLY A 127 18.45 13.10 -1.56
N LYS A 128 19.34 13.34 -2.53
CA LYS A 128 20.55 12.53 -2.84
C LYS A 128 21.46 12.15 -1.67
N GLN A 129 21.64 13.01 -0.66
CA GLN A 129 22.44 12.68 0.53
C GLN A 129 21.78 11.64 1.46
N ARG A 130 20.47 11.44 1.31
CA ARG A 130 19.66 10.48 2.08
C ARG A 130 19.41 9.18 1.32
N VAL A 131 19.67 9.14 0.00
CA VAL A 131 19.64 7.92 -0.82
C VAL A 131 20.55 6.82 -0.24
N GLY A 132 21.74 7.18 0.25
CA GLY A 132 22.63 6.22 0.94
C GLY A 132 22.05 5.66 2.25
N ARG A 133 21.12 6.36 2.90
CA ARG A 133 20.45 5.89 4.12
C ARG A 133 19.19 5.07 3.81
N ILE A 134 18.53 5.37 2.69
CA ILE A 134 17.47 4.52 2.14
C ILE A 134 18.06 3.14 1.78
N LYS A 135 19.22 3.10 1.11
CA LYS A 135 19.94 1.84 0.85
C LYS A 135 20.20 1.04 2.12
N ALA A 136 20.71 1.68 3.17
CA ALA A 136 20.97 1.03 4.46
C ALA A 136 19.70 0.45 5.12
N TRP A 137 18.52 1.02 4.83
CA TRP A 137 17.24 0.50 5.35
C TRP A 137 16.68 -0.67 4.52
N PHE A 138 17.14 -0.81 3.28
CA PHE A 138 16.87 -1.95 2.42
C PHE A 138 18.02 -2.96 2.42
N ASP A 139 18.84 -3.01 3.48
CA ASP A 139 20.01 -3.90 3.59
C ASP A 139 20.94 -3.82 2.36
N ASP A 140 21.26 -2.59 1.93
CA ASP A 140 22.04 -2.24 0.73
C ASP A 140 21.42 -2.64 -0.61
N VAL A 141 20.15 -3.04 -0.62
CA VAL A 141 19.37 -3.24 -1.84
C VAL A 141 18.86 -1.90 -2.37
N GLU A 142 19.20 -1.55 -3.61
CA GLU A 142 18.63 -0.38 -4.29
C GLU A 142 17.17 -0.65 -4.70
N PRO A 143 16.19 0.10 -4.17
CA PRO A 143 14.85 0.08 -4.71
C PRO A 143 14.83 0.79 -6.06
N GLY A 144 14.26 0.13 -7.07
CA GLY A 144 14.17 0.69 -8.42
C GLY A 144 13.44 2.02 -8.40
N GLN A 145 14.02 3.03 -9.08
CA GLN A 145 13.52 4.41 -9.05
C GLN A 145 12.02 4.54 -9.39
N LEU A 146 11.50 3.73 -10.31
CA LEU A 146 10.09 3.77 -10.69
C LEU A 146 9.16 3.30 -9.58
N ILE A 147 9.60 2.40 -8.71
CA ILE A 147 8.81 1.94 -7.55
C ILE A 147 8.83 2.99 -6.45
N LEU A 148 9.96 3.66 -6.22
CA LEU A 148 10.01 4.81 -5.31
C LEU A 148 9.10 5.94 -5.80
N ASN A 149 9.13 6.23 -7.10
CA ASN A 149 8.21 7.20 -7.71
C ASN A 149 6.75 6.77 -7.53
N TRP A 150 6.45 5.48 -7.67
CA TRP A 150 5.13 4.93 -7.41
C TRP A 150 4.70 5.14 -5.95
N LEU A 151 5.60 4.87 -4.99
CA LEU A 151 5.37 5.00 -3.55
C LEU A 151 5.38 6.44 -3.02
N SER A 152 5.65 7.42 -3.89
CA SER A 152 5.68 8.84 -3.55
C SER A 152 4.29 9.37 -3.24
N LEU A 153 4.21 10.26 -2.24
CA LEU A 153 2.99 11.05 -2.01
C LEU A 153 2.58 11.79 -3.29
N GLY A 154 1.30 11.69 -3.65
CA GLY A 154 0.73 12.36 -4.82
C GLY A 154 1.05 11.67 -6.15
N CYS A 155 1.60 10.45 -6.15
CA CYS A 155 1.76 9.69 -7.37
C CYS A 155 0.40 9.41 -8.03
N GLN A 156 0.27 9.75 -9.32
CA GLN A 156 -0.98 9.59 -10.05
C GLN A 156 -1.49 8.13 -10.03
N GLN A 157 -0.59 7.16 -10.20
CA GLN A 157 -0.95 5.74 -10.22
C GLN A 157 -1.53 5.25 -8.88
N GLN A 158 -1.10 5.84 -7.76
CA GLN A 158 -1.70 5.57 -6.44
C GLN A 158 -3.04 6.24 -6.26
N ILE A 159 -3.19 7.47 -6.78
CA ILE A 159 -4.46 8.19 -6.79
C ILE A 159 -5.46 7.38 -7.60
N ASP A 160 -5.08 6.87 -8.77
CA ASP A 160 -5.93 6.04 -9.63
C ASP A 160 -6.38 4.76 -8.91
N LEU A 161 -5.44 4.00 -8.31
CA LEU A 161 -5.75 2.79 -7.54
C LEU A 161 -6.65 3.07 -6.32
N SER A 162 -6.43 4.20 -5.64
CA SER A 162 -7.26 4.60 -4.50
C SER A 162 -8.64 5.07 -4.95
N SER A 163 -8.73 5.73 -6.10
CA SER A 163 -10.00 6.18 -6.69
C SER A 163 -10.83 4.98 -7.11
N ALA A 164 -10.24 3.99 -7.78
CA ALA A 164 -10.91 2.76 -8.19
C ALA A 164 -11.51 2.01 -6.98
N TYR A 165 -10.80 2.00 -5.85
CA TYR A 165 -11.28 1.37 -4.62
C TYR A 165 -12.59 1.98 -4.08
N LEU A 166 -12.92 3.23 -4.39
CA LEU A 166 -14.18 3.85 -3.94
C LEU A 166 -15.43 3.19 -4.53
N ASP A 167 -15.28 2.49 -5.67
CA ASP A 167 -16.38 1.74 -6.30
C ASP A 167 -16.50 0.31 -5.76
N TYR A 168 -15.59 -0.13 -4.89
CA TYR A 168 -15.60 -1.49 -4.36
C TYR A 168 -16.71 -1.65 -3.33
N GLN A 169 -17.33 -2.83 -3.32
CA GLN A 169 -18.22 -3.29 -2.24
C GLN A 169 -17.61 -4.55 -1.60
N PRO A 170 -16.58 -4.42 -0.74
CA PRO A 170 -15.79 -5.57 -0.28
C PRO A 170 -16.64 -6.64 0.41
N ALA A 171 -17.49 -6.23 1.36
CA ALA A 171 -18.31 -7.15 2.14
C ALA A 171 -19.30 -7.93 1.28
N ASP A 172 -19.91 -7.28 0.28
CA ASP A 172 -20.87 -7.90 -0.65
C ASP A 172 -20.20 -8.92 -1.59
N ASN A 173 -18.88 -8.81 -1.76
CA ASN A 173 -18.07 -9.66 -2.64
C ASN A 173 -17.16 -10.64 -1.89
N CYS A 174 -17.42 -10.88 -0.60
CA CYS A 174 -16.63 -11.78 0.26
C CYS A 174 -15.13 -11.41 0.30
N PHE A 175 -14.81 -10.12 0.22
CA PHE A 175 -13.46 -9.58 0.33
C PHE A 175 -13.36 -8.66 1.56
N TYR A 176 -12.41 -8.95 2.46
CA TYR A 176 -12.30 -8.28 3.75
C TYR A 176 -10.90 -7.68 3.96
N PRO A 177 -10.69 -6.40 3.60
CA PRO A 177 -9.43 -5.71 3.82
C PRO A 177 -9.36 -5.11 5.23
N PHE A 178 -8.20 -5.25 5.87
CA PHE A 178 -7.87 -4.72 7.18
C PHE A 178 -6.53 -3.99 7.16
N VAL A 179 -6.44 -2.86 7.86
CA VAL A 179 -5.20 -2.10 8.03
C VAL A 179 -4.84 -2.08 9.50
N LEU A 180 -3.63 -2.52 9.81
CA LEU A 180 -3.03 -2.39 11.13
C LEU A 180 -1.80 -1.48 10.98
N THR A 181 -1.86 -0.28 11.55
CA THR A 181 -0.77 0.69 11.46
C THR A 181 -0.51 1.34 12.81
N GLY A 182 0.76 1.64 13.08
CA GLY A 182 1.18 2.34 14.28
C GLY A 182 1.11 3.85 14.10
N GLN A 183 0.89 4.58 15.19
CA GLN A 183 0.85 6.06 15.21
C GLN A 183 2.06 6.69 15.92
N THR A 184 2.97 5.85 16.40
CA THR A 184 4.15 6.24 17.18
C THR A 184 5.30 5.28 16.92
N ILE A 185 6.51 5.82 16.86
CA ILE A 185 7.75 5.04 16.82
C ILE A 185 8.35 4.92 18.22
N ASP A 186 9.05 3.82 18.49
CA ASP A 186 10.00 3.79 19.60
C ASP A 186 11.17 4.71 19.26
N LYS A 187 11.21 5.86 19.93
CA LYS A 187 12.24 6.88 19.74
C LYS A 187 13.64 6.29 19.93
N LYS A 188 13.84 5.35 20.87
CA LYS A 188 15.16 4.76 21.14
C LYS A 188 15.68 3.87 20.00
N LEU A 189 14.78 3.29 19.21
CA LEU A 189 15.15 2.48 18.04
C LEU A 189 15.55 3.36 16.83
N TYR A 190 15.06 4.60 16.79
CA TYR A 190 15.21 5.53 15.66
C TYR A 190 15.95 6.85 15.99
N ASP A 191 16.43 7.01 17.24
CA ASP A 191 17.06 8.24 17.78
C ASP A 191 18.26 8.71 16.94
N PHE A 192 18.83 7.84 16.11
CA PHE A 192 20.00 8.12 15.26
C PHE A 192 19.66 8.79 13.92
N VAL A 193 18.38 8.89 13.51
CA VAL A 193 18.04 8.99 12.07
C VAL A 193 17.41 10.31 11.61
N ASN A 194 16.40 10.90 12.29
CA ASN A 194 15.91 12.29 12.02
C ASN A 194 14.64 12.65 12.81
N SER A 195 14.40 13.94 13.03
CA SER A 195 13.12 14.47 13.57
C SER A 195 11.92 14.33 12.62
N TYR A 196 12.16 14.18 11.31
CA TYR A 196 11.11 13.96 10.30
C TYR A 196 10.43 12.59 10.41
N LEU A 197 11.15 11.57 10.91
CA LEU A 197 10.62 10.22 11.13
C LEU A 197 9.85 10.12 12.46
N THR A 198 9.90 11.16 13.28
CA THR A 198 9.16 11.27 14.54
C THR A 198 7.87 12.09 14.37
N GLU A 199 7.39 12.29 13.14
CA GLU A 199 6.12 12.98 12.87
C GLU A 199 4.99 12.31 13.69
N PRO A 200 4.29 13.04 14.58
CA PRO A 200 3.15 12.49 15.30
C PRO A 200 2.09 11.97 14.33
N GLY A 201 1.56 10.77 14.57
CA GLY A 201 0.60 10.13 13.66
C GLY A 201 1.25 9.43 12.46
N SER A 202 2.54 9.09 12.57
CA SER A 202 3.30 8.31 11.60
C SER A 202 4.05 7.18 12.30
N ASP A 203 4.28 6.09 11.58
CA ASP A 203 5.22 5.03 11.97
C ASP A 203 6.67 5.35 11.55
N GLY A 204 6.91 6.59 11.13
CA GLY A 204 8.18 7.09 10.61
C GLY A 204 8.31 6.96 9.10
N VAL A 205 7.44 6.21 8.44
CA VAL A 205 7.49 5.95 7.00
C VAL A 205 6.17 6.36 6.37
N VAL A 206 5.07 5.90 6.94
CA VAL A 206 3.71 6.10 6.45
C VAL A 206 2.93 6.80 7.55
N ARG A 207 2.23 7.88 7.15
CA ARG A 207 1.26 8.52 8.03
C ARG A 207 0.08 7.57 8.23
N VAL A 208 -0.48 7.50 9.43
CA VAL A 208 -1.66 6.66 9.72
C VAL A 208 -2.79 6.93 8.71
N SER A 209 -3.03 8.20 8.37
CA SER A 209 -3.99 8.61 7.35
C SER A 209 -3.64 8.11 5.94
N GLY A 210 -2.36 7.98 5.61
CA GLY A 210 -1.88 7.43 4.34
C GLY A 210 -1.94 5.91 4.24
N ALA A 211 -2.11 5.21 5.37
CA ALA A 211 -2.31 3.76 5.39
C ALA A 211 -3.80 3.36 5.35
N ASN A 212 -4.68 4.21 5.88
CA ASN A 212 -6.10 3.91 6.05
C ASN A 212 -6.82 3.65 4.71
N MET A 213 -7.73 2.68 4.68
CA MET A 213 -8.58 2.34 3.53
C MET A 213 -10.02 2.86 3.65
N ASN A 214 -10.37 3.45 4.80
CA ASN A 214 -11.64 4.13 5.00
C ASN A 214 -11.45 5.63 4.75
N PHE A 215 -11.62 6.05 3.50
CA PHE A 215 -11.40 7.41 3.03
C PHE A 215 -12.47 7.83 2.02
N THR A 216 -12.53 9.13 1.73
CA THR A 216 -13.25 9.70 0.59
C THR A 216 -12.28 10.52 -0.24
N MET A 217 -12.64 10.80 -1.50
CA MET A 217 -11.83 11.62 -2.39
C MET A 217 -12.53 12.94 -2.69
N VAL A 218 -11.79 14.03 -2.55
CA VAL A 218 -12.20 15.37 -2.95
C VAL A 218 -11.23 15.83 -4.03
N LYS A 219 -11.76 16.24 -5.19
CA LYS A 219 -10.95 16.73 -6.31
C LYS A 219 -11.20 18.22 -6.52
N PHE A 220 -10.11 18.98 -6.55
CA PHE A 220 -10.16 20.38 -6.94
C PHE A 220 -9.52 20.57 -8.31
N VAL A 221 -10.07 21.48 -9.10
CA VAL A 221 -9.49 21.96 -10.35
C VAL A 221 -9.22 23.44 -10.22
N GLU A 222 -8.07 23.89 -10.71
CA GLU A 222 -7.75 25.30 -10.78
C GLU A 222 -8.71 26.00 -11.75
N SER A 223 -9.25 27.14 -11.32
CA SER A 223 -10.08 28.02 -12.15
C SER A 223 -9.25 28.59 -13.29
N GLU A 224 -9.81 28.56 -14.51
CA GLU A 224 -9.23 29.27 -15.65
C GLU A 224 -9.35 30.80 -15.52
N VAL A 225 -10.18 31.27 -14.59
CA VAL A 225 -10.36 32.69 -14.28
C VAL A 225 -9.47 33.05 -13.10
N THR A 226 -8.67 34.09 -13.30
CA THR A 226 -7.91 34.76 -12.24
C THR A 226 -8.79 35.75 -11.50
N ASP A 227 -8.91 35.55 -10.20
CA ASP A 227 -9.65 36.40 -9.27
C ASP A 227 -8.68 37.30 -8.51
N THR A 228 -9.10 38.54 -8.20
CA THR A 228 -8.39 39.40 -7.26
C THR A 228 -8.94 39.17 -5.86
N VAL A 229 -8.11 38.66 -4.96
CA VAL A 229 -8.47 38.43 -3.56
C VAL A 229 -7.65 39.32 -2.63
N VAL A 230 -8.29 39.82 -1.57
CA VAL A 230 -7.61 40.60 -0.53
C VAL A 230 -7.11 39.66 0.55
N HIS A 231 -5.81 39.65 0.80
CA HIS A 231 -5.19 38.93 1.93
C HIS A 231 -4.46 39.92 2.85
N GLY A 232 -5.10 40.29 3.95
CA GLY A 232 -4.60 41.37 4.80
C GLY A 232 -4.72 42.73 4.10
N THR A 233 -3.58 43.39 3.84
CA THR A 233 -3.51 44.68 3.11
C THR A 233 -3.10 44.53 1.64
N GLU A 234 -2.82 43.30 1.18
CA GLU A 234 -2.36 43.03 -0.18
C GLU A 234 -3.51 42.53 -1.06
N GLU A 235 -3.55 42.99 -2.30
CA GLU A 235 -4.38 42.42 -3.36
C GLU A 235 -3.56 41.41 -4.17
N LEU A 236 -4.05 40.17 -4.22
CA LEU A 236 -3.40 39.06 -4.91
C LEU A 236 -4.27 38.61 -6.08
N ASN A 237 -3.66 38.44 -7.25
CA ASN A 237 -4.30 37.80 -8.39
C ASN A 237 -4.05 36.29 -8.29
N VAL A 238 -5.11 35.52 -8.05
CA VAL A 238 -5.05 34.08 -7.79
C VAL A 238 -6.02 33.34 -8.69
N ASN A 239 -5.68 32.11 -9.04
CA ASN A 239 -6.65 31.19 -9.61
C ASN A 239 -7.21 30.33 -8.47
N LEU A 240 -8.51 30.41 -8.24
CA LEU A 240 -9.14 29.65 -7.16
C LEU A 240 -9.26 28.17 -7.51
N LEU A 241 -9.05 27.30 -6.52
CA LEU A 241 -9.36 25.88 -6.63
C LEU A 241 -10.87 25.66 -6.47
N LYS A 242 -11.51 25.12 -7.49
CA LYS A 242 -12.93 24.79 -7.51
C LYS A 242 -13.13 23.30 -7.27
N LEU A 243 -14.07 22.96 -6.39
CA LEU A 243 -14.46 21.58 -6.18
C LEU A 243 -15.06 21.03 -7.48
N VAL A 244 -14.58 19.87 -7.91
CA VAL A 244 -15.21 19.09 -8.97
C VAL A 244 -16.29 18.25 -8.32
N ASP A 245 -17.52 18.33 -8.81
CA ASP A 245 -18.58 17.39 -8.41
C ASP A 245 -18.12 15.97 -8.75
N VAL A 246 -17.78 15.21 -7.70
CA VAL A 246 -17.49 13.77 -7.83
C VAL A 246 -18.83 13.06 -7.65
N PRO A 247 -19.30 12.23 -8.61
CA PRO A 247 -20.67 11.70 -8.63
C PRO A 247 -21.15 10.92 -7.38
N ASN A 248 -20.27 10.56 -6.45
CA ASN A 248 -20.58 9.72 -5.28
C ASN A 248 -20.23 10.36 -3.92
N LEU A 249 -20.13 11.69 -3.85
CA LEU A 249 -19.87 12.39 -2.60
C LEU A 249 -21.16 12.53 -1.75
N SER A 250 -21.78 11.41 -1.36
CA SER A 250 -22.76 11.44 -0.26
C SER A 250 -21.99 11.53 1.05
N LEU A 251 -21.76 12.75 1.53
CA LEU A 251 -21.39 12.98 2.93
C LEU A 251 -22.58 12.58 3.80
N SER A 252 -22.67 11.31 4.17
CA SER A 252 -23.48 10.90 5.31
C SER A 252 -22.76 11.37 6.57
N VAL A 253 -23.24 12.48 7.14
CA VAL A 253 -22.87 12.98 8.48
C VAL A 253 -23.39 12.02 9.54
#